data_AF-A0A523GZ28-F1
#
_entry.id   AF-A0A523GZ28-F1
#
_cell.length_a   1.000
_cell.length_b   1.000
_cell.length_c   1.000
_cell.angle_alpha   90.00
_cell.angle_beta   90.00
_cell.angle_gamma   90.00
#
_symmetry.space_group_name_H-M   'P 1'
#
loop_
_entity.id
_entity.type
_entity.pdbx_description
1 polymer ?
#
loop_
_entity_poly.entity_id
_entity_poly.type
_entity_poly.pdbx_seq_one_letter_code
_entity_poly.pdbx_strand_id
1 'polypeptide(L)' 'MPKVVLITGGSLGIGKAIGEYLHSCGYIVYGTSRNPGKYKNDVS' A
#
# COMPACT_ATOMS: atom_id res chain seq x y z
N MET A 1 11.19 6.76 15.35
CA MET A 1 10.41 7.37 14.27
C MET A 1 10.13 6.29 13.23
N PRO A 2 8.87 5.96 12.89
CA PRO A 2 8.59 4.93 11.89
C PRO A 2 9.09 5.39 10.51
N LYS A 3 9.66 4.46 9.74
CA LYS A 3 10.08 4.72 8.37
C LYS A 3 8.83 4.78 7.48
N VAL A 4 8.79 5.77 6.59
CA VAL A 4 7.68 5.99 5.65
C VAL A 4 8.07 5.43 4.28
N VAL A 5 7.17 4.67 3.67
CA VAL A 5 7.38 4.04 2.35
C VAL A 5 6.25 4.47 1.41
N LEU A 6 6.61 4.96 0.22
CA LEU A 6 5.69 5.24 -0.88
C LEU A 6 5.81 4.14 -1.94
N ILE A 7 4.70 3.47 -2.24
CA ILE A 7 4.63 2.43 -3.27
C ILE A 7 3.81 2.95 -4.45
N THR A 8 4.42 3.00 -5.62
CA THR A 8 3.69 3.27 -6.86
C THR A 8 2.98 2.00 -7.35
N GLY A 9 1.72 2.12 -7.79
CA GLY A 9 0.94 0.95 -8.21
C GLY A 9 0.58 0.00 -7.06
N GLY A 10 0.49 0.50 -5.83
CA GLY A 10 0.21 -0.28 -4.62
C GLY A 10 -1.21 -0.87 -4.51
N SER A 11 -2.09 -0.63 -5.48
CA SER A 11 -3.48 -1.12 -5.42
C SER A 11 -3.68 -2.59 -5.78
N LEU A 12 -2.73 -3.24 -6.46
CA LEU A 12 -2.87 -4.63 -6.95
C LEU A 12 -1.52 -5.36 -6.99
N GLY A 13 -1.60 -6.70 -7.07
CA GLY A 13 -0.46 -7.57 -7.37
C GLY A 13 0.71 -7.37 -6.42
N ILE A 14 1.93 -7.34 -6.97
CA ILE A 14 3.17 -7.23 -6.21
C ILE A 14 3.21 -5.94 -5.36
N GLY A 15 2.71 -4.82 -5.89
CA GLY A 15 2.69 -3.56 -5.16
C GLY A 15 1.83 -3.63 -3.89
N LYS A 16 0.67 -4.29 -3.97
CA LYS A 16 -0.21 -4.53 -2.81
C LYS A 16 0.45 -5.46 -1.79
N ALA A 17 0.96 -6.61 -2.25
CA ALA A 17 1.60 -7.60 -1.38
C ALA A 17 2.81 -7.03 -0.62
N ILE A 18 3.64 -6.21 -1.28
CA ILE A 18 4.75 -5.51 -0.61
C ILE A 18 4.22 -4.52 0.43
N GLY A 19 3.15 -3.78 0.11
CA GLY A 19 2.54 -2.82 1.02
C GLY A 19 2.03 -3.47 2.30
N GLU A 20 1.29 -4.57 2.17
CA GLU A 20 0.78 -5.37 3.30
C GLU A 20 1.92 -5.92 4.15
N TYR A 21 2.95 -6.50 3.52
CA TYR A 21 4.11 -7.02 4.23
C TYR A 21 4.84 -5.93 5.01
N LEU A 22 5.18 -4.80 4.37
CA LEU A 22 5.88 -3.71 5.04
C LEU A 22 5.03 -3.05 6.13
N HIS A 23 3.72 -2.96 5.93
CA HIS A 23 2.81 -2.50 6.97
C HIS A 23 2.85 -3.43 8.20
N SER A 24 2.82 -4.75 8.00
CA SER A 24 2.97 -5.74 9.07
C SER A 24 4.31 -5.65 9.80
N CYS A 25 5.36 -5.18 9.14
CA CYS A 25 6.68 -4.92 9.72
C CYS A 25 6.77 -3.58 10.49
N GLY A 26 5.68 -2.84 10.64
CA GLY A 26 5.62 -1.59 11.41
C GLY A 26 6.04 -0.34 10.64
N TYR A 27 6.11 -0.40 9.31
CA TYR A 27 6.33 0.77 8.46
C TYR A 27 5.00 1.52 8.23
N ILE A 28 5.10 2.84 8.03
CA ILE A 28 3.98 3.62 7.48
C ILE A 28 4.05 3.50 5.97
N VAL A 29 3.00 2.96 5.34
CA VAL A 29 2.96 2.69 3.90
C VAL A 29 1.87 3.52 3.25
N TYR A 30 2.22 4.22 2.17
CA TYR A 30 1.26 4.87 1.27
C TYR A 30 1.36 4.24 -0.12
N GLY A 31 0.23 3.77 -0.64
CA GLY A 31 0.13 3.22 -1.99
C GLY A 31 -0.53 4.22 -2.95
N THR A 32 -0.04 4.30 -4.19
CA THR A 32 -0.73 5.01 -5.27
C THR A 32 -1.47 4.06 -6.21
N SER A 33 -2.56 4.54 -6.81
CA SER A 33 -3.31 3.83 -7.83
C SER A 33 -3.69 4.78 -8.96
N ARG A 34 -3.75 4.25 -10.18
CA ARG A 34 -4.34 4.98 -11.32
C ARG A 34 -5.85 5.12 -11.20
N ASN A 35 -6.51 4.24 -10.44
CA ASN A 35 -7.95 4.28 -10.21
C ASN A 35 -8.29 4.03 -8.74
N PRO A 36 -8.06 5.01 -7.84
CA PRO A 36 -8.27 4.84 -6.39
C PRO A 36 -9.74 4.60 -6.04
N GLY A 37 -10.69 5.07 -6.85
CA GLY A 37 -12.13 4.86 -6.64
C GLY A 37 -12.52 3.37 -6.60
N LYS A 38 -11.81 2.53 -7.36
CA LYS A 38 -12.03 1.08 -7.40
C LYS A 38 -11.66 0.37 -6.09
N TYR A 39 -10.81 0.98 -5.26
CA TYR A 39 -10.23 0.36 -4.06
C TYR A 39 -10.63 1.08 -2.75
N LYS A 40 -11.65 1.95 -2.78
CA LYS A 40 -12.09 2.72 -1.60
C LYS A 40 -12.53 1.87 -0.40
N ASN A 41 -12.98 0.64 -0.64
CA ASN A 41 -13.45 -0.29 0.39
C ASN A 41 -12.46 -1.44 0.63
N ASP A 42 -11.27 -1.38 0.02
CA ASP A 42 -10.24 -2.38 0.25
C ASP A 42 -9.66 -2.10 1.65
N VAL A 43 -9.94 -3.01 2.59
CA VAL A 43 -9.54 -2.90 4.02
C VAL A 43 -8.27 -3.72 4.35
N SER A 44 -7.59 -4.21 3.32
CA SER A 44 -6.25 -4.82 3.40
C SER A 44 -5.21 -3.87 3.99
#